data_AF-A0AAU1G161-F1
#
_entry.id   AF-A0AAU1G161-F1
#
_cell.length_a   1.000
_cell.length_b   1.000
_cell.length_c   1.000
_cell.angle_alpha   90.00
_cell.angle_beta   90.00
_cell.angle_gamma   90.00
#
_symmetry.space_group_name_H-M   'P 1'
#
loop_
_entity.id
_entity.type
_entity.pdbx_description
1 polymer ?
#
loop_
_entity_poly.entity_id
_entity_poly.type
_entity_poly.pdbx_seq_one_letter_code
_entity_poly.pdbx_strand_id
1 'polypeptide(L)'
;MVTRRPTRWRPPVLWVLTLLLGTGCAMLRETPTAAPAGRAAARSATPSPDARDILLAQQFDMEAYGAGPVSCPDDLAQLAHGRPDDRPRVWVTSGEDATGLSSAVAAGLGEESLLCLHGFPPGPITVTVKAAGRTYTTAVKPVAELSATPSAMDDLFNGHPMEVEDVGGGLLQSGFWRFLPSEPALTDIARSGRFTVTARSGAVRAESEVPLRLSRGAATVEGWERNHRIAVYGYPVGARVPIGLYRPEDRADGRTVAVLQREVGRVVMPRHRVAVFTLPPDVFRTVSAEPAGDWHPACLSVAELAGCVT
;
A
#
# COMPACT_ATOMS: atom_id res chain seq x y z
N MET A 1 57.89 27.37 41.89
CA MET A 1 57.76 25.94 42.26
C MET A 1 57.34 25.22 40.97
N VAL A 2 58.11 24.34 40.28
CA VAL A 2 59.13 23.33 40.70
C VAL A 2 58.57 22.46 41.84
N THR A 3 58.42 21.12 41.79
CA THR A 3 58.89 19.98 40.96
C THR A 3 57.71 19.05 40.55
N ARG A 4 57.74 18.04 39.64
CA ARG A 4 58.69 17.44 38.67
C ARG A 4 57.92 16.54 37.64
N ARG A 5 58.64 15.88 36.71
CA ARG A 5 58.28 14.65 35.93
C ARG A 5 59.31 13.53 36.29
N PRO A 6 59.53 12.38 35.60
CA PRO A 6 58.85 11.70 34.45
C PRO A 6 58.64 10.17 34.63
N THR A 7 58.07 9.45 33.66
CA THR A 7 58.72 8.57 32.62
C THR A 7 57.61 7.71 31.96
N ARG A 8 57.74 6.86 30.90
CA ARG A 8 58.76 6.38 29.92
C ARG A 8 57.93 5.93 28.66
N TRP A 9 58.25 6.11 27.37
CA TRP A 9 59.34 5.54 26.53
C TRP A 9 59.48 4.00 26.60
N ARG A 10 59.46 3.20 25.51
CA ARG A 10 59.28 3.40 24.05
C ARG A 10 58.97 2.02 23.36
N PRO A 11 58.63 1.92 22.04
CA PRO A 11 58.43 0.67 21.27
C PRO A 11 59.79 0.14 20.72
N PRO A 12 59.96 -0.70 19.65
CA PRO A 12 59.03 -1.48 18.79
C PRO A 12 59.47 -2.95 18.49
N VAL A 13 58.72 -3.73 17.69
CA VAL A 13 59.25 -4.87 16.90
C VAL A 13 58.54 -5.01 15.54
N LEU A 14 59.31 -5.13 14.45
CA LEU A 14 58.88 -5.60 13.12
C LEU A 14 59.10 -7.12 12.97
N TRP A 15 58.19 -7.82 12.29
CA TRP A 15 58.49 -8.93 11.34
C TRP A 15 57.33 -8.93 10.30
N VAL A 16 57.47 -8.74 8.98
CA VAL A 16 58.39 -9.23 7.92
C VAL A 16 57.79 -10.39 7.10
N LEU A 17 57.30 -10.00 5.91
CA LEU A 17 57.34 -10.65 4.58
C LEU A 17 56.62 -11.99 4.23
N THR A 18 55.86 -11.89 3.13
CA THR A 18 55.71 -12.80 1.97
C THR A 18 55.27 -14.27 2.13
N LEU A 19 54.24 -14.63 1.35
CA LEU A 19 54.46 -15.38 0.10
C LEU A 19 53.30 -15.21 -0.91
N LEU A 20 53.60 -15.42 -2.18
CA LEU A 20 52.77 -15.18 -3.36
C LEU A 20 52.74 -16.46 -4.22
N LEU A 21 51.73 -16.59 -5.08
CA LEU A 21 51.57 -17.56 -6.19
C LEU A 21 51.08 -18.97 -5.84
N GLY A 22 50.08 -19.41 -6.60
CA GLY A 22 49.43 -20.73 -6.50
C GLY A 22 48.23 -20.84 -7.44
N THR A 23 48.48 -20.79 -8.75
CA THR A 23 47.45 -20.93 -9.80
C THR A 23 46.79 -22.31 -9.79
N GLY A 24 45.46 -22.37 -9.88
CA GLY A 24 44.72 -23.62 -10.04
C GLY A 24 43.39 -23.40 -10.77
N CYS A 25 43.37 -23.61 -12.09
CA CYS A 25 42.13 -23.64 -12.85
C CYS A 25 41.36 -24.93 -12.55
N ALA A 26 40.11 -24.81 -12.11
CA ALA A 26 39.14 -25.90 -12.14
C ALA A 26 37.91 -25.44 -12.95
N MET A 27 37.85 -25.86 -14.23
CA MET A 27 36.59 -25.81 -14.97
C MET A 27 35.62 -26.82 -14.35
N LEU A 28 34.51 -26.34 -13.79
CA LEU A 28 33.31 -27.15 -13.64
C LEU A 28 32.28 -26.63 -14.65
N ARG A 29 32.09 -27.43 -15.70
CA ARG A 29 30.95 -27.31 -16.61
C ARG A 29 29.72 -27.79 -15.84
N GLU A 30 28.74 -26.92 -15.62
CA GLU A 30 27.36 -27.37 -15.44
C GLU A 30 26.56 -27.04 -16.71
N THR A 31 26.03 -28.11 -17.31
CA THR A 31 25.08 -28.06 -18.41
C THR A 31 23.74 -27.46 -17.95
N PRO A 32 23.02 -26.73 -18.82
CA PRO A 32 21.74 -26.15 -18.46
C PRO A 32 20.68 -27.25 -18.26
N THR A 33 20.21 -27.41 -17.02
CA THR A 33 19.06 -28.29 -16.74
C THR A 33 17.76 -27.53 -17.05
N ALA A 34 16.87 -28.19 -17.81
CA ALA A 34 15.64 -27.60 -18.31
C ALA A 34 14.63 -27.25 -17.20
N ALA A 35 13.72 -26.33 -17.50
CA ALA A 35 12.65 -25.92 -16.60
C ALA A 35 11.70 -27.11 -16.27
N PRO A 36 11.30 -27.29 -14.99
CA PRO A 36 10.23 -28.21 -14.64
C PRO A 36 8.88 -27.59 -15.02
N ALA A 37 8.15 -28.31 -15.88
CA ALA A 37 6.78 -27.94 -16.25
C ALA A 37 5.79 -28.15 -15.08
N GLY A 38 4.74 -27.31 -15.08
CA GLY A 38 3.42 -27.55 -14.47
C GLY A 38 3.35 -28.37 -13.18
N ARG A 39 3.31 -27.70 -12.02
CA ARG A 39 2.79 -28.34 -10.80
C ARG A 39 1.25 -28.31 -10.85
N ALA A 40 0.66 -29.49 -11.00
CA ALA A 40 -0.79 -29.66 -11.04
C ALA A 40 -1.46 -29.21 -9.72
N ALA A 41 -2.72 -28.78 -9.82
CA ALA A 41 -3.52 -28.37 -8.69
C ALA A 41 -3.69 -29.53 -7.68
N ALA A 42 -3.35 -29.28 -6.41
CA ALA A 42 -3.80 -30.11 -5.30
C ALA A 42 -5.15 -29.58 -4.82
N ARG A 43 -6.22 -30.37 -5.00
CA ARG A 43 -7.50 -30.16 -4.33
C ARG A 43 -7.62 -31.10 -3.13
N SER A 44 -8.46 -30.69 -2.18
CA SER A 44 -8.86 -31.41 -0.97
C SER A 44 -7.79 -31.48 0.12
N ALA A 45 -7.89 -30.56 1.08
CA ALA A 45 -7.25 -30.68 2.37
C ALA A 45 -7.91 -31.81 3.19
N THR A 46 -7.22 -32.93 3.33
CA THR A 46 -7.53 -33.93 4.36
C THR A 46 -6.89 -33.47 5.67
N PRO A 47 -7.62 -33.36 6.79
CA PRO A 47 -7.01 -32.95 8.06
C PRO A 47 -5.91 -33.93 8.48
N SER A 48 -4.81 -33.40 9.03
CA SER A 48 -3.70 -34.21 9.50
C SER A 48 -4.16 -35.15 10.63
N PRO A 49 -3.88 -36.47 10.56
CA PRO A 49 -4.44 -37.46 11.49
C PRO A 49 -3.94 -37.32 12.95
N ASP A 50 -2.92 -36.49 13.20
CA ASP A 50 -2.35 -36.25 14.54
C ASP A 50 -2.84 -34.95 15.22
N ALA A 51 -3.77 -34.21 14.62
CA ALA A 51 -4.34 -33.00 15.21
C ALA A 51 -5.27 -33.33 16.41
N ARG A 52 -4.74 -33.24 17.63
CA ARG A 52 -5.48 -33.55 18.87
C ARG A 52 -6.55 -32.54 19.27
N ASP A 53 -6.51 -31.33 18.70
CA ASP A 53 -7.56 -30.32 18.85
C ASP A 53 -8.00 -29.84 17.46
N ILE A 54 -9.13 -30.40 16.98
CA ILE A 54 -9.77 -30.01 15.72
C ILE A 54 -10.15 -28.52 15.74
N LEU A 55 -10.51 -28.00 16.92
CA LEU A 55 -10.87 -26.59 17.10
C LEU A 55 -9.65 -25.64 17.03
N LEU A 56 -8.47 -26.04 17.51
CA LEU A 56 -7.26 -25.22 17.31
C LEU A 56 -6.78 -25.28 15.85
N ALA A 57 -6.89 -26.43 15.18
CA ALA A 57 -6.55 -26.54 13.76
C ALA A 57 -7.40 -25.61 12.89
N GLN A 58 -8.71 -25.53 13.16
CA GLN A 58 -9.58 -24.54 12.51
C GLN A 58 -9.24 -23.10 12.89
N GLN A 59 -8.66 -22.85 14.06
CA GLN A 59 -8.32 -21.50 14.49
C GLN A 59 -7.08 -20.93 13.79
N PHE A 60 -6.08 -21.78 13.47
CA PHE A 60 -4.94 -21.38 12.64
C PHE A 60 -5.30 -21.23 11.15
N ASP A 61 -6.26 -22.03 10.63
CA ASP A 61 -6.77 -21.85 9.26
C ASP A 61 -7.65 -20.57 9.12
N MET A 62 -8.07 -19.93 10.21
CA MET A 62 -8.75 -18.60 10.17
C MET A 62 -7.77 -17.42 10.12
N GLU A 63 -6.46 -17.62 10.23
CA GLU A 63 -5.46 -16.59 9.90
C GLU A 63 -5.18 -16.54 8.38
N ALA A 64 -5.93 -17.30 7.56
CA ALA A 64 -5.88 -17.23 6.11
C ALA A 64 -6.43 -15.89 5.60
N TYR A 65 -5.58 -15.14 4.88
CA TYR A 65 -5.93 -14.13 3.86
C TYR A 65 -7.27 -13.38 4.08
N GLY A 66 -7.29 -12.40 4.98
CA GLY A 66 -8.48 -11.56 5.18
C GLY A 66 -8.44 -10.62 6.38
N ALA A 67 -7.62 -10.90 7.40
CA ALA A 67 -7.48 -10.08 8.60
C ALA A 67 -6.65 -8.79 8.38
N GLY A 68 -6.94 -8.04 7.33
CA GLY A 68 -6.50 -6.64 7.20
C GLY A 68 -7.29 -5.73 8.17
N PRO A 69 -6.83 -4.50 8.44
CA PRO A 69 -7.54 -3.54 9.28
C PRO A 69 -8.80 -2.93 8.61
N VAL A 70 -9.30 -3.57 7.54
CA VAL A 70 -10.46 -3.15 6.74
C VAL A 70 -11.37 -4.36 6.55
N SER A 71 -12.64 -4.23 6.90
CA SER A 71 -13.58 -5.36 6.94
C SER A 71 -14.99 -4.90 6.56
N CYS A 72 -15.46 -5.34 5.38
CA CYS A 72 -16.85 -5.10 4.97
C CYS A 72 -17.89 -5.67 5.96
N PRO A 73 -17.70 -6.85 6.59
CA PRO A 73 -18.59 -7.35 7.64
C PRO A 73 -18.71 -6.41 8.87
N ASP A 74 -17.59 -5.88 9.36
CA ASP A 74 -17.58 -5.02 10.55
C ASP A 74 -18.20 -3.64 10.26
N ASP A 75 -17.89 -3.06 9.10
CA ASP A 75 -18.55 -1.85 8.61
C ASP A 75 -20.07 -2.04 8.49
N LEU A 76 -20.51 -3.19 7.96
CA LEU A 76 -21.94 -3.50 7.84
C LEU A 76 -22.61 -3.57 9.22
N ALA A 77 -21.98 -4.23 10.19
CA ALA A 77 -22.48 -4.29 11.56
C ALA A 77 -22.60 -2.90 12.21
N GLN A 78 -21.64 -2.00 11.96
CA GLN A 78 -21.70 -0.61 12.41
C GLN A 78 -22.81 0.19 11.71
N LEU A 79 -22.89 0.11 10.37
CA LEU A 79 -23.87 0.81 9.52
C LEU A 79 -25.32 0.35 9.75
N ALA A 80 -25.50 -0.91 10.16
CA ALA A 80 -26.77 -1.50 10.55
C ALA A 80 -27.12 -1.30 12.04
N HIS A 81 -26.19 -0.74 12.82
CA HIS A 81 -26.28 -0.61 14.28
C HIS A 81 -26.61 -1.95 14.98
N GLY A 82 -25.97 -3.03 14.53
CA GLY A 82 -26.15 -4.39 15.08
C GLY A 82 -27.52 -5.02 14.81
N ARG A 83 -28.28 -4.55 13.81
CA ARG A 83 -29.57 -5.13 13.41
C ARG A 83 -29.44 -5.89 12.08
N PRO A 84 -30.34 -6.84 11.78
CA PRO A 84 -30.49 -7.36 10.42
C PRO A 84 -30.78 -6.20 9.47
N ASP A 85 -30.02 -6.11 8.36
CA ASP A 85 -30.12 -5.01 7.42
C ASP A 85 -30.59 -5.49 6.05
N ASP A 86 -31.89 -5.56 5.86
CA ASP A 86 -32.47 -6.01 4.58
C ASP A 86 -32.33 -4.96 3.45
N ARG A 87 -31.58 -3.87 3.66
CA ARG A 87 -31.45 -2.78 2.68
C ARG A 87 -30.20 -2.94 1.82
N PRO A 88 -30.31 -2.60 0.52
CA PRO A 88 -29.14 -2.56 -0.34
C PRO A 88 -28.21 -1.42 0.10
N ARG A 89 -26.90 -1.69 0.21
CA ARG A 89 -25.88 -0.71 0.58
C ARG A 89 -24.64 -0.83 -0.29
N VAL A 90 -24.00 0.31 -0.54
CA VAL A 90 -22.68 0.38 -1.18
C VAL A 90 -21.82 1.34 -0.39
N TRP A 91 -20.56 1.03 -0.17
CA TRP A 91 -19.60 1.96 0.38
C TRP A 91 -18.17 1.61 -0.05
N VAL A 92 -17.27 2.56 0.13
CA VAL A 92 -15.83 2.35 0.04
C VAL A 92 -15.26 2.66 1.42
N THR A 93 -14.37 1.80 1.88
CA THR A 93 -13.76 1.85 3.20
C THR A 93 -12.25 1.65 3.09
N SER A 94 -11.51 2.17 4.04
CA SER A 94 -10.06 2.03 4.18
C SER A 94 -9.72 1.76 5.64
N GLY A 95 -8.52 1.25 5.89
CA GLY A 95 -8.13 0.80 7.23
C GLY A 95 -8.14 1.86 8.33
N GLU A 96 -7.72 1.43 9.52
CA GLU A 96 -7.57 2.31 10.68
C GLU A 96 -6.74 3.56 10.38
N ASP A 97 -7.09 4.68 11.02
CA ASP A 97 -6.25 5.86 10.97
C ASP A 97 -4.96 5.67 11.78
N ALA A 98 -4.04 6.64 11.70
CA ALA A 98 -2.77 6.60 12.42
C ALA A 98 -2.88 6.61 13.96
N THR A 99 -4.09 6.54 14.52
CA THR A 99 -4.37 6.40 15.97
C THR A 99 -5.00 5.06 16.35
N GLY A 100 -5.23 4.16 15.39
CA GLY A 100 -5.85 2.84 15.63
C GLY A 100 -7.35 2.92 15.92
N LEU A 101 -8.02 3.99 15.47
CA LEU A 101 -9.44 4.21 15.71
C LEU A 101 -10.26 4.03 14.43
N SER A 102 -10.63 2.79 14.11
CA SER A 102 -11.77 2.52 13.21
C SER A 102 -13.07 2.91 13.92
N SER A 103 -13.75 3.96 13.43
CA SER A 103 -15.07 4.37 13.95
C SER A 103 -16.00 5.02 12.92
N ALA A 104 -15.58 5.16 11.66
CA ALA A 104 -16.42 5.67 10.60
C ALA A 104 -15.92 5.22 9.23
N VAL A 105 -16.83 4.69 8.40
CA VAL A 105 -16.62 4.41 6.99
C VAL A 105 -16.10 5.66 6.27
N ALA A 106 -14.87 5.60 5.78
CA ALA A 106 -14.20 6.67 5.05
C ALA A 106 -13.13 6.07 4.13
N ALA A 107 -12.79 6.77 3.05
CA ALA A 107 -11.68 6.38 2.18
C ALA A 107 -10.42 7.18 2.52
N GLY A 108 -9.35 6.48 2.89
CA GLY A 108 -8.02 7.04 3.14
C GLY A 108 -7.23 7.20 1.84
N LEU A 109 -6.77 8.42 1.55
CA LEU A 109 -6.02 8.67 0.31
C LEU A 109 -4.63 8.01 0.38
N GLY A 110 -4.32 7.16 -0.59
CA GLY A 110 -3.10 6.35 -0.63
C GLY A 110 -3.11 5.14 0.30
N GLU A 111 -4.26 4.79 0.88
CA GLU A 111 -4.39 3.71 1.86
C GLU A 111 -5.11 2.50 1.27
N GLU A 112 -4.88 1.33 1.88
CA GLU A 112 -5.54 0.08 1.47
C GLU A 112 -7.04 0.13 1.74
N SER A 113 -7.82 -0.31 0.78
CA SER A 113 -9.26 -0.03 0.67
C SER A 113 -10.05 -1.15 0.01
N LEU A 114 -11.34 -1.21 0.32
CA LEU A 114 -12.32 -2.14 -0.24
C LEU A 114 -13.56 -1.41 -0.75
N LEU A 115 -14.17 -1.93 -1.83
CA LEU A 115 -15.58 -1.70 -2.15
C LEU A 115 -16.41 -2.80 -1.50
N CYS A 116 -17.45 -2.39 -0.78
CA CYS A 116 -18.41 -3.27 -0.16
C CYS A 116 -19.81 -3.07 -0.76
N LEU A 117 -20.53 -4.16 -1.01
CA LEU A 117 -21.87 -4.18 -1.60
C LEU A 117 -22.76 -5.16 -0.81
N HIS A 118 -23.81 -4.67 -0.16
CA HIS A 118 -24.76 -5.51 0.57
C HIS A 118 -26.13 -5.53 -0.11
N GLY A 119 -26.84 -6.66 -0.06
CA GLY A 119 -28.27 -6.75 -0.36
C GLY A 119 -28.63 -6.58 -1.85
N PHE A 120 -27.69 -6.83 -2.76
CA PHE A 120 -27.96 -6.78 -4.20
C PHE A 120 -28.39 -8.14 -4.76
N PRO A 121 -29.41 -8.20 -5.63
CA PRO A 121 -29.82 -9.45 -6.26
C PRO A 121 -28.77 -9.93 -7.28
N PRO A 122 -28.63 -11.26 -7.48
CA PRO A 122 -27.73 -11.83 -8.48
C PRO A 122 -27.98 -11.25 -9.88
N GLY A 123 -26.90 -10.80 -10.53
CA GLY A 123 -26.95 -10.21 -11.87
C GLY A 123 -25.88 -9.14 -12.07
N PRO A 124 -25.90 -8.43 -13.21
CA PRO A 124 -24.96 -7.35 -13.49
C PRO A 124 -25.13 -6.19 -12.50
N ILE A 125 -24.10 -5.97 -11.67
CA ILE A 125 -24.00 -4.80 -10.80
C ILE A 125 -23.15 -3.74 -11.52
N THR A 126 -23.58 -2.49 -11.44
CA THR A 126 -22.75 -1.33 -11.84
C THR A 126 -22.56 -0.43 -10.63
N VAL A 127 -21.31 0.01 -10.42
CA VAL A 127 -20.94 1.01 -9.42
C VAL A 127 -20.64 2.31 -10.15
N THR A 128 -21.07 3.42 -9.55
CA THR A 128 -20.92 4.76 -10.10
C THR A 128 -20.39 5.68 -9.01
N VAL A 129 -19.19 6.24 -9.22
CA VAL A 129 -18.59 7.23 -8.32
C VAL A 129 -18.79 8.63 -8.88
N LYS A 130 -19.20 9.57 -8.03
CA LYS A 130 -19.31 10.99 -8.38
C LYS A 130 -18.33 11.83 -7.56
N ALA A 131 -17.51 12.59 -8.28
CA ALA A 131 -16.47 13.46 -7.73
C ALA A 131 -16.55 14.86 -8.37
N ALA A 132 -16.96 15.87 -7.59
CA ALA A 132 -17.11 17.28 -7.99
C ALA A 132 -17.63 17.54 -9.43
N GLY A 133 -18.67 16.81 -9.85
CA GLY A 133 -19.31 16.96 -11.17
C GLY A 133 -18.88 15.93 -12.23
N ARG A 134 -17.81 15.17 -11.98
CA ARG A 134 -17.44 14.00 -12.80
C ARG A 134 -18.17 12.75 -12.30
N THR A 135 -18.43 11.84 -13.23
CA THR A 135 -19.06 10.55 -12.97
C THR A 135 -18.20 9.46 -13.60
N TYR A 136 -17.85 8.44 -12.80
CA TYR A 136 -17.07 7.28 -13.18
C TYR A 136 -17.94 6.06 -12.99
N THR A 137 -18.00 5.15 -13.97
CA THR A 137 -18.85 3.96 -13.91
C THR A 137 -18.02 2.73 -14.15
N THR A 138 -18.04 1.81 -13.19
CA THR A 138 -17.34 0.53 -13.21
C THR A 138 -18.37 -0.60 -13.16
N ALA A 139 -18.20 -1.57 -14.05
CA ALA A 139 -18.97 -2.81 -13.96
C ALA A 139 -18.37 -3.70 -12.86
N VAL A 140 -19.23 -4.35 -12.09
CA VAL A 140 -18.80 -5.32 -11.07
C VAL A 140 -18.94 -6.73 -11.66
N LYS A 141 -17.91 -7.54 -11.46
CA LYS A 141 -17.78 -8.92 -11.92
C LYS A 141 -17.72 -9.83 -10.70
N PRO A 142 -18.85 -10.45 -10.30
CA PRO A 142 -18.83 -11.50 -9.29
C PRO A 142 -17.91 -12.66 -9.72
N VAL A 143 -17.04 -13.09 -8.81
CA VAL A 143 -16.13 -14.23 -8.96
C VAL A 143 -16.26 -15.14 -7.75
N ALA A 144 -15.86 -16.41 -7.90
CA ALA A 144 -15.85 -17.38 -6.79
C ALA A 144 -14.63 -17.23 -5.88
N GLU A 145 -13.57 -16.59 -6.39
CA GLU A 145 -12.29 -16.32 -5.72
C GLU A 145 -11.69 -15.11 -6.47
N LEU A 146 -11.18 -14.12 -5.74
CA LEU A 146 -10.54 -12.94 -6.32
C LEU A 146 -9.24 -13.32 -7.04
N SER A 147 -8.94 -12.70 -8.19
CA SER A 147 -7.66 -12.97 -8.85
C SER A 147 -6.48 -12.38 -8.06
N ALA A 148 -5.37 -13.11 -8.00
CA ALA A 148 -4.11 -12.65 -7.40
C ALA A 148 -3.39 -11.56 -8.23
N THR A 149 -4.09 -10.91 -9.16
CA THR A 149 -3.56 -9.78 -9.94
C THR A 149 -3.58 -8.54 -9.05
N PRO A 150 -2.49 -7.74 -8.97
CA PRO A 150 -2.53 -6.47 -8.26
C PRO A 150 -3.65 -5.57 -8.82
N SER A 151 -4.53 -5.11 -7.92
CA SER A 151 -5.60 -4.17 -8.27
C SER A 151 -5.01 -2.79 -8.59
N ALA A 152 -5.65 -2.02 -9.49
CA ALA A 152 -5.11 -0.74 -9.92
C ALA A 152 -5.38 0.34 -8.86
N MET A 153 -4.50 1.34 -8.79
CA MET A 153 -4.61 2.36 -7.72
C MET A 153 -5.79 3.32 -7.93
N ASP A 154 -6.29 3.41 -9.16
CA ASP A 154 -7.45 4.19 -9.56
C ASP A 154 -8.68 3.34 -9.90
N ASP A 155 -8.77 2.15 -9.29
CA ASP A 155 -9.96 1.32 -9.34
C ASP A 155 -11.22 2.07 -8.84
N LEU A 156 -12.35 1.82 -9.50
CA LEU A 156 -13.58 2.65 -9.58
C LEU A 156 -13.50 3.92 -10.46
N PHE A 157 -12.31 4.36 -10.91
CA PHE A 157 -12.13 5.59 -11.69
C PHE A 157 -11.57 5.34 -13.10
N ASN A 158 -10.91 4.20 -13.33
CA ASN A 158 -10.41 3.77 -14.64
C ASN A 158 -11.50 3.17 -15.57
N GLY A 159 -12.65 2.77 -15.03
CA GLY A 159 -13.74 2.15 -15.79
C GLY A 159 -13.50 0.67 -16.16
N HIS A 160 -12.42 0.05 -15.69
CA HIS A 160 -12.21 -1.38 -15.82
C HIS A 160 -13.21 -2.16 -14.94
N PRO A 161 -13.61 -3.39 -15.33
CA PRO A 161 -14.44 -4.23 -14.50
C PRO A 161 -13.73 -4.64 -13.22
N MET A 162 -14.47 -4.63 -12.12
CA MET A 162 -13.98 -4.88 -10.77
C MET A 162 -14.42 -6.24 -10.27
N GLU A 163 -13.47 -7.07 -9.85
CA GLU A 163 -13.79 -8.36 -9.26
C GLU A 163 -14.34 -8.19 -7.84
N VAL A 164 -15.40 -8.92 -7.52
CA VAL A 164 -15.92 -9.06 -6.16
C VAL A 164 -16.24 -10.51 -5.85
N GLU A 165 -16.01 -10.94 -4.62
CA GLU A 165 -16.40 -12.25 -4.10
C GLU A 165 -17.58 -12.13 -3.13
N ASP A 166 -18.35 -13.21 -2.97
CA ASP A 166 -19.43 -13.31 -1.98
C ASP A 166 -18.88 -13.90 -0.68
N VAL A 167 -18.82 -13.07 0.37
CA VAL A 167 -18.36 -13.47 1.70
C VAL A 167 -19.49 -13.99 2.59
N GLY A 168 -20.67 -14.24 2.01
CA GLY A 168 -21.86 -14.72 2.69
C GLY A 168 -22.78 -13.59 3.16
N GLY A 169 -23.99 -13.98 3.58
CA GLY A 169 -25.01 -13.03 4.05
C GLY A 169 -25.57 -12.08 3.00
N GLY A 170 -25.18 -12.20 1.71
CA GLY A 170 -25.52 -11.23 0.67
C GLY A 170 -24.58 -10.02 0.64
N LEU A 171 -23.39 -10.15 1.21
CA LEU A 171 -22.30 -9.18 1.16
C LEU A 171 -21.27 -9.61 0.10
N LEU A 172 -21.03 -8.71 -0.87
CA LEU A 172 -19.94 -8.82 -1.83
C LEU A 172 -18.84 -7.82 -1.46
N GLN A 173 -17.58 -8.25 -1.56
CA GLN A 173 -16.41 -7.38 -1.36
C GLN A 173 -15.45 -7.44 -2.55
N SER A 174 -14.77 -6.34 -2.87
CA SER A 174 -13.65 -6.37 -3.81
C SER A 174 -12.40 -6.98 -3.19
N GLY A 175 -11.36 -7.20 -4.00
CA GLY A 175 -10.01 -7.28 -3.48
C GLY A 175 -9.53 -5.93 -2.91
N PHE A 176 -8.46 -5.99 -2.12
CA PHE A 176 -7.77 -4.81 -1.62
C PHE A 176 -7.10 -4.03 -2.76
N TRP A 177 -7.30 -2.70 -2.78
CA TRP A 177 -6.50 -1.78 -3.59
C TRP A 177 -6.01 -0.60 -2.77
N ARG A 178 -4.99 0.11 -3.27
CA ARG A 178 -4.53 1.38 -2.70
C ARG A 178 -5.36 2.53 -3.29
N PHE A 179 -6.24 3.16 -2.52
CA PHE A 179 -7.15 4.20 -3.02
C PHE A 179 -6.38 5.49 -3.36
N LEU A 180 -5.92 5.60 -4.61
CA LEU A 180 -5.28 6.80 -5.14
C LEU A 180 -5.76 7.06 -6.58
N PRO A 181 -6.98 7.60 -6.75
CA PRO A 181 -7.52 7.91 -8.07
C PRO A 181 -6.58 8.79 -8.89
N SER A 182 -6.53 8.55 -10.20
CA SER A 182 -5.81 9.40 -11.15
C SER A 182 -6.39 10.82 -11.20
N GLU A 183 -5.59 11.81 -11.57
CA GLU A 183 -6.14 13.12 -11.95
C GLU A 183 -7.02 13.00 -13.21
N PRO A 184 -8.15 13.73 -13.29
CA PRO A 184 -8.57 14.82 -12.41
C PRO A 184 -9.35 14.41 -11.15
N ALA A 185 -9.76 13.14 -11.01
CA ALA A 185 -10.59 12.67 -9.90
C ALA A 185 -9.96 12.96 -8.53
N LEU A 186 -8.65 12.71 -8.39
CA LEU A 186 -7.83 13.04 -7.21
C LEU A 186 -8.11 14.45 -6.66
N THR A 187 -7.88 15.44 -7.51
CA THR A 187 -7.98 16.88 -7.21
C THR A 187 -9.43 17.31 -6.97
N ASP A 188 -10.38 16.64 -7.61
CA ASP A 188 -11.81 16.90 -7.48
C ASP A 188 -12.38 16.34 -6.15
N ILE A 189 -12.01 15.12 -5.74
CA ILE A 189 -12.40 14.52 -4.44
C ILE A 189 -11.70 15.23 -3.28
N ALA A 190 -10.41 15.55 -3.42
CA ALA A 190 -9.67 16.31 -2.42
C ALA A 190 -10.28 17.71 -2.15
N ARG A 191 -10.90 18.31 -3.16
CA ARG A 191 -11.58 19.62 -3.03
C ARG A 191 -12.93 19.52 -2.32
N SER A 192 -13.70 18.44 -2.53
CA SER A 192 -14.98 18.20 -1.84
C SER A 192 -14.83 17.58 -0.45
N GLY A 193 -13.70 16.91 -0.19
CA GLY A 193 -13.46 16.15 1.05
C GLY A 193 -14.34 14.90 1.18
N ARG A 194 -15.01 14.49 0.10
CA ARG A 194 -15.96 13.36 0.02
C ARG A 194 -16.32 13.02 -1.42
N PHE A 195 -16.86 11.85 -1.66
CA PHE A 195 -17.46 11.44 -2.94
C PHE A 195 -18.73 10.63 -2.74
N THR A 196 -19.60 10.57 -3.74
CA THR A 196 -20.80 9.72 -3.69
C THR A 196 -20.51 8.42 -4.42
N VAL A 197 -20.85 7.28 -3.81
CA VAL A 197 -20.85 5.97 -4.46
C VAL A 197 -22.30 5.51 -4.61
N THR A 198 -22.68 5.12 -5.82
CA THR A 198 -23.99 4.56 -6.15
C THR A 198 -23.78 3.16 -6.72
N ALA A 199 -24.56 2.18 -6.31
CA ALA A 199 -24.56 0.84 -6.92
C ALA A 199 -25.95 0.47 -7.41
N ARG A 200 -26.03 -0.25 -8.51
CA ARG A 200 -27.29 -0.67 -9.14
C ARG A 200 -27.22 -2.09 -9.68
N SER A 201 -28.24 -2.91 -9.36
CA SER A 201 -28.54 -4.21 -10.00
C SER A 201 -30.01 -4.24 -10.39
N GLY A 202 -30.30 -4.31 -11.69
CA GLY A 202 -31.68 -4.28 -12.21
C GLY A 202 -32.45 -3.02 -11.78
N ALA A 203 -33.43 -3.20 -10.89
CA ALA A 203 -34.23 -2.14 -10.26
C ALA A 203 -33.71 -1.70 -8.86
N VAL A 204 -32.84 -2.50 -8.24
CA VAL A 204 -32.27 -2.22 -6.91
C VAL A 204 -31.15 -1.18 -7.05
N ARG A 205 -31.16 -0.18 -6.17
CA ARG A 205 -30.13 0.87 -6.09
C ARG A 205 -29.80 1.17 -4.63
N ALA A 206 -28.52 1.33 -4.34
CA ALA A 206 -28.03 1.96 -3.11
C ALA A 206 -27.18 3.19 -3.45
N GLU A 207 -27.07 4.12 -2.50
CA GLU A 207 -26.23 5.31 -2.63
C GLU A 207 -25.73 5.72 -1.25
N SER A 208 -24.44 6.03 -1.15
CA SER A 208 -23.77 6.49 0.06
C SER A 208 -22.82 7.64 -0.25
N GLU A 209 -22.68 8.56 0.69
CA GLU A 209 -21.62 9.56 0.67
C GLU A 209 -20.44 9.04 1.51
N VAL A 210 -19.26 8.95 0.90
CA VAL A 210 -18.03 8.46 1.52
C VAL A 210 -17.12 9.66 1.82
N PRO A 211 -16.83 9.96 3.10
CA PRO A 211 -15.85 10.96 3.49
C PRO A 211 -14.43 10.59 3.02
N LEU A 212 -13.63 11.61 2.68
CA LEU A 212 -12.21 11.44 2.38
C LEU A 212 -11.36 11.71 3.64
N ARG A 213 -10.56 10.72 4.05
CA ARG A 213 -9.53 10.88 5.08
C ARG A 213 -8.20 11.26 4.43
N LEU A 214 -7.64 12.40 4.85
CA LEU A 214 -6.41 13.00 4.31
C LEU A 214 -5.27 12.95 5.34
N SER A 215 -4.78 11.75 5.61
CA SER A 215 -3.53 11.47 6.31
C SER A 215 -2.35 12.15 5.59
N ARG A 216 -1.27 12.53 6.31
CA ARG A 216 -0.03 12.99 5.64
C ARG A 216 0.61 11.80 4.94
N GLY A 217 0.88 11.93 3.65
CA GLY A 217 1.47 10.85 2.88
C GLY A 217 1.94 11.27 1.49
N ALA A 218 2.59 10.32 0.83
CA ALA A 218 2.88 10.37 -0.59
C ALA A 218 2.89 8.93 -1.15
N ALA A 219 2.49 8.78 -2.40
CA ALA A 219 2.42 7.50 -3.11
C ALA A 219 2.75 7.74 -4.59
N THR A 220 3.23 6.72 -5.30
CA THR A 220 3.31 6.81 -6.77
C THR A 220 1.90 6.86 -7.35
N VAL A 221 1.74 7.45 -8.53
CA VAL A 221 0.46 7.49 -9.27
C VAL A 221 0.45 6.35 -10.29
N GLU A 222 -0.73 5.77 -10.52
CA GLU A 222 -0.97 4.72 -11.52
C GLU A 222 -0.20 4.97 -12.84
N GLY A 223 0.51 3.94 -13.32
CA GLY A 223 1.45 4.07 -14.44
C GLY A 223 2.77 4.80 -14.14
N TRP A 224 3.23 4.79 -12.88
CA TRP A 224 4.50 5.37 -12.38
C TRP A 224 5.68 5.26 -13.36
N GLU A 225 5.98 4.04 -13.84
CA GLU A 225 7.08 3.75 -14.78
C GLU A 225 7.02 4.53 -16.12
N ARG A 226 5.85 5.06 -16.47
CA ARG A 226 5.62 5.83 -17.71
C ARG A 226 5.52 7.34 -17.47
N ASN A 227 5.08 7.76 -16.29
CA ASN A 227 4.70 9.14 -16.01
C ASN A 227 5.61 9.82 -14.96
N HIS A 228 6.33 9.05 -14.15
CA HIS A 228 7.17 9.47 -13.03
C HIS A 228 6.45 10.43 -12.04
N ARG A 229 5.15 10.24 -11.82
CA ARG A 229 4.31 11.11 -10.98
C ARG A 229 4.12 10.52 -9.58
N ILE A 230 4.36 11.34 -8.55
CA ILE A 230 3.94 11.05 -7.17
C ILE A 230 2.81 12.00 -6.76
N ALA A 231 1.84 11.49 -6.02
CA ALA A 231 0.88 12.32 -5.29
C ALA A 231 1.44 12.59 -3.89
N VAL A 232 1.36 13.84 -3.43
CA VAL A 232 1.73 14.28 -2.08
C VAL A 232 0.49 14.90 -1.43
N TYR A 233 0.11 14.43 -0.26
CA TYR A 233 -1.21 14.72 0.31
C TYR A 233 -1.21 14.86 1.84
N GLY A 234 -2.24 15.51 2.37
CA GLY A 234 -2.46 15.68 3.81
C GLY A 234 -1.56 16.70 4.53
N TYR A 235 -0.59 17.31 3.86
CA TYR A 235 0.19 18.40 4.45
C TYR A 235 -0.63 19.71 4.61
N PRO A 236 -0.23 20.66 5.47
CA PRO A 236 -0.93 21.94 5.65
C PRO A 236 -0.92 22.80 4.39
N VAL A 237 -1.95 23.63 4.19
CA VAL A 237 -2.05 24.56 3.05
C VAL A 237 -0.89 25.56 3.08
N GLY A 238 -0.24 25.77 1.93
CA GLY A 238 0.94 26.63 1.80
C GLY A 238 2.25 26.03 2.32
N ALA A 239 2.23 24.83 2.91
CA ALA A 239 3.44 24.12 3.30
C ALA A 239 4.31 23.84 2.06
N ARG A 240 5.63 23.97 2.22
CA ARG A 240 6.62 23.64 1.21
C ARG A 240 7.18 22.26 1.53
N VAL A 241 6.70 21.22 0.86
CA VAL A 241 7.07 19.83 1.15
C VAL A 241 8.23 19.44 0.22
N PRO A 242 9.45 19.21 0.74
CA PRO A 242 10.58 18.75 -0.07
C PRO A 242 10.42 17.27 -0.42
N ILE A 243 10.62 16.98 -1.70
CA ILE A 243 10.63 15.65 -2.30
C ILE A 243 12.09 15.32 -2.61
N GLY A 244 12.56 14.13 -2.26
CA GLY A 244 13.98 13.83 -2.36
C GLY A 244 14.36 12.41 -2.00
N LEU A 245 15.67 12.17 -1.95
CA LEU A 245 16.22 10.97 -1.33
C LEU A 245 16.30 11.18 0.18
N TYR A 246 15.55 10.38 0.93
CA TYR A 246 15.56 10.33 2.38
C TYR A 246 16.19 9.03 2.85
N ARG A 247 17.06 9.12 3.87
CA ARG A 247 17.58 7.95 4.59
C ARG A 247 16.81 7.80 5.91
N PRO A 248 16.31 6.59 6.24
CA PRO A 248 15.83 6.29 7.59
C PRO A 248 17.00 6.35 8.60
N GLU A 249 16.82 7.09 9.69
CA GLU A 249 17.78 7.13 10.80
C GLU A 249 17.04 6.91 12.12
N ASP A 250 17.45 5.90 12.88
CA ASP A 250 16.89 5.62 14.20
C ASP A 250 17.44 6.58 15.24
N ARG A 251 16.55 7.26 15.95
CA ARG A 251 16.92 8.15 17.06
C ARG A 251 16.99 7.40 18.38
N ALA A 252 17.76 7.96 19.31
CA ALA A 252 17.92 7.45 20.67
C ALA A 252 16.62 7.39 21.50
N ASP A 253 15.52 7.97 21.02
CA ASP A 253 14.18 7.88 21.60
C ASP A 253 13.32 6.76 20.97
N GLY A 254 13.92 5.88 20.17
CA GLY A 254 13.27 4.74 19.52
C GLY A 254 12.48 5.10 18.26
N ARG A 255 12.52 6.35 17.79
CA ARG A 255 11.81 6.78 16.57
C ARG A 255 12.72 6.77 15.36
N THR A 256 12.35 6.02 14.32
CA THR A 256 12.94 6.18 12.99
C THR A 256 12.48 7.50 12.36
N VAL A 257 13.41 8.27 11.80
CA VAL A 257 13.12 9.53 11.11
C VAL A 257 13.68 9.57 9.71
N ALA A 258 12.98 10.25 8.80
CA ALA A 258 13.46 10.48 7.45
C ALA A 258 14.43 11.68 7.41
N VAL A 259 15.70 11.44 7.09
CA VAL A 259 16.71 12.50 6.92
C VAL A 259 16.99 12.74 5.43
N LEU A 260 16.68 13.95 4.96
CA LEU A 260 16.86 14.37 3.57
C LEU A 260 18.35 14.41 3.22
N GLN A 261 18.78 13.49 2.34
CA GLN A 261 20.14 13.43 1.80
C GLN A 261 20.28 14.30 0.54
N ARG A 262 19.26 14.32 -0.33
CA ARG A 262 19.25 15.10 -1.57
C ARG A 262 17.83 15.55 -1.93
N GLU A 263 17.59 16.85 -1.99
CA GLU A 263 16.35 17.38 -2.57
C GLU A 263 16.33 17.16 -4.09
N VAL A 264 15.20 16.65 -4.58
CA VAL A 264 14.90 16.46 -6.01
C VAL A 264 13.95 17.56 -6.50
N GLY A 265 13.04 18.00 -5.63
CA GLY A 265 12.12 19.08 -5.89
C GLY A 265 11.27 19.36 -4.68
N ARG A 266 10.21 20.15 -4.86
CA ARG A 266 9.29 20.54 -3.79
C ARG A 266 7.91 20.86 -4.35
N VAL A 267 6.88 20.56 -3.58
CA VAL A 267 5.52 21.05 -3.82
C VAL A 267 5.17 22.17 -2.85
N VAL A 268 4.32 23.10 -3.28
CA VAL A 268 3.64 24.06 -2.40
C VAL A 268 2.20 23.62 -2.29
N MET A 269 1.76 23.24 -1.10
CA MET A 269 0.47 22.57 -0.91
C MET A 269 -0.70 23.51 -1.23
N PRO A 270 -1.60 23.15 -2.17
CA PRO A 270 -2.77 23.95 -2.48
C PRO A 270 -3.86 23.80 -1.41
N ARG A 271 -4.94 24.59 -1.53
CA ARG A 271 -6.06 24.61 -0.56
C ARG A 271 -6.72 23.25 -0.32
N HIS A 272 -6.75 22.38 -1.33
CA HIS A 272 -7.32 21.02 -1.25
C HIS A 272 -6.32 19.97 -0.72
N ARG A 273 -5.12 20.38 -0.27
CA ARG A 273 -4.12 19.54 0.42
C ARG A 273 -3.68 18.28 -0.35
N VAL A 274 -3.74 18.30 -1.67
CA VAL A 274 -3.11 17.30 -2.56
C VAL A 274 -2.34 18.03 -3.64
N ALA A 275 -1.16 17.54 -4.00
CA ALA A 275 -0.35 18.04 -5.11
C ALA A 275 0.28 16.86 -5.84
N VAL A 276 0.32 16.91 -7.17
CA VAL A 276 1.05 15.90 -7.96
C VAL A 276 2.36 16.50 -8.44
N PHE A 277 3.46 15.78 -8.21
CA PHE A 277 4.80 16.16 -8.65
C PHE A 277 5.33 15.14 -9.66
N THR A 278 5.86 15.62 -10.78
CA THR A 278 6.52 14.78 -11.79
C THR A 278 8.02 14.84 -11.57
N LEU A 279 8.66 13.68 -11.38
CA LEU A 279 10.11 13.61 -11.26
C LEU A 279 10.80 13.91 -12.61
N PRO A 280 11.90 14.69 -12.60
CA PRO A 280 12.78 14.81 -13.75
C PRO A 280 13.29 13.42 -14.23
N PRO A 281 13.27 13.09 -15.53
CA PRO A 281 13.62 11.76 -16.03
C PRO A 281 15.06 11.30 -15.72
N ASP A 282 16.00 12.24 -15.59
CA ASP A 282 17.38 12.01 -15.15
C ASP A 282 17.44 11.59 -13.67
N VAL A 283 16.62 12.22 -12.83
CA VAL A 283 16.48 11.84 -11.43
C VAL A 283 15.76 10.50 -11.29
N PHE A 284 14.69 10.25 -12.06
CA PHE A 284 13.95 8.98 -12.05
C PHE A 284 14.90 7.78 -12.20
N ARG A 285 15.76 7.78 -13.23
CA ARG A 285 16.79 6.74 -13.44
C ARG A 285 17.74 6.54 -12.26
N THR A 286 17.96 7.58 -11.46
CA THR A 286 18.84 7.55 -10.29
C THR A 286 18.14 7.03 -9.03
N VAL A 287 16.82 7.23 -8.91
CA VAL A 287 16.05 6.79 -7.72
C VAL A 287 15.41 5.41 -7.91
N SER A 288 15.19 4.98 -9.16
CA SER A 288 14.74 3.63 -9.51
C SER A 288 15.90 2.62 -9.67
N ALA A 289 17.15 3.07 -9.49
CA ALA A 289 18.30 2.17 -9.42
C ALA A 289 18.32 1.46 -8.06
N GLU A 290 18.60 0.17 -8.07
CA GLU A 290 18.55 -0.69 -6.88
C GLU A 290 19.49 -0.16 -5.77
N PRO A 291 19.00 -0.03 -4.52
CA PRO A 291 19.80 0.55 -3.45
C PRO A 291 21.02 -0.33 -3.13
N ALA A 292 22.21 0.25 -3.21
CA ALA A 292 23.46 -0.47 -3.03
C ALA A 292 23.71 -0.86 -1.56
N GLY A 293 23.41 -2.12 -1.20
CA GLY A 293 24.03 -2.89 -0.09
C GLY A 293 23.83 -2.43 1.36
N ASP A 294 23.33 -1.22 1.59
CA ASP A 294 23.10 -0.66 2.93
C ASP A 294 21.79 -1.18 3.54
N TRP A 295 21.78 -1.43 4.85
CA TRP A 295 20.59 -1.86 5.60
C TRP A 295 19.47 -0.81 5.67
N HIS A 296 19.83 0.48 5.54
CA HIS A 296 18.90 1.61 5.51
C HIS A 296 19.26 2.53 4.34
N PRO A 297 18.97 2.12 3.10
CA PRO A 297 19.37 2.89 1.93
C PRO A 297 18.53 4.16 1.81
N ALA A 298 19.11 5.20 1.19
CA ALA A 298 18.35 6.39 0.86
C ALA A 298 17.41 6.12 -0.33
N CYS A 299 16.12 6.37 -0.16
CA CYS A 299 15.09 6.14 -1.19
C CYS A 299 14.22 7.38 -1.43
N LEU A 300 13.45 7.37 -2.51
CA LEU A 300 12.51 8.45 -2.83
C LEU A 300 11.46 8.57 -1.71
N SER A 301 11.35 9.74 -1.09
CA SER A 301 10.30 10.03 -0.13
C SER A 301 10.02 11.54 -0.01
N VAL A 302 9.20 11.91 0.98
CA VAL A 302 8.87 13.28 1.37
C VAL A 302 9.11 13.50 2.86
N ALA A 303 9.12 14.76 3.29
CA ALA A 303 9.39 15.12 4.68
C ALA A 303 8.44 14.39 5.65
N GLU A 304 9.02 13.88 6.74
CA GLU A 304 8.33 13.14 7.81
C GLU A 304 7.88 11.70 7.48
N LEU A 305 8.05 11.21 6.24
CA LEU A 305 7.79 9.79 5.90
C LEU A 305 9.08 8.96 5.94
N ALA A 306 9.20 8.08 6.95
CA ALA A 306 10.34 7.17 7.09
C ALA A 306 10.35 6.02 6.07
N GLY A 307 9.22 5.75 5.40
CA GLY A 307 9.11 4.77 4.32
C GLY A 307 9.42 5.35 2.94
N CYS A 308 9.77 4.46 2.01
CA CYS A 308 9.93 4.80 0.59
C CYS A 308 8.56 4.98 -0.08
N VAL A 309 8.46 5.98 -0.95
CA VAL A 309 7.28 6.18 -1.80
C VAL A 309 7.29 5.11 -2.89
N THR A 310 6.26 4.25 -2.85
CA THR A 310 5.97 3.19 -3.82
C THR A 310 4.58 3.38 -4.42
#